data_AF-A0A3A3GSI2-F1
#
_entry.id   AF-A0A3A3GSI2-F1
#
_cell.length_a   1.000
_cell.length_b   1.000
_cell.length_c   1.000
_cell.angle_alpha   90.00
_cell.angle_beta   90.00
_cell.angle_gamma   90.00
#
_symmetry.space_group_name_H-M   'P 1'
#
loop_
_entity.id
_entity.type
_entity.pdbx_description
1 polymer ?
#
loop_
_entity_poly.entity_id
_entity_poly.type
_entity_poly.pdbx_seq_one_letter_code
_entity_poly.pdbx_strand_id
1 'polypeptide(L)'
;MHEVIFTVDELRAKCAEWQKVLRLQDWIVGVEICREREMHEQNRNAEIDAVLPKRMASIRILDPVDYPPDSAEPQDMELSLVHELLHIHLFPLFADREEEMRLVAEEQAIEAISRGLIALARRGGEQENAERTDLRGDGGADSTAV
;
A
#
# COMPACT_ATOMS: atom_id res chain seq x y z
N MET A 1 -0.82 -14.64 5.54
CA MET A 1 -0.91 -14.06 4.19
C MET A 1 -1.19 -15.19 3.21
N HIS A 2 -1.73 -14.90 2.04
CA HIS A 2 -1.94 -15.88 0.97
C HIS A 2 -1.33 -15.34 -0.31
N GLU A 3 -1.00 -16.22 -1.25
CA GLU A 3 -0.46 -15.79 -2.52
C GLU A 3 -1.49 -14.98 -3.30
N VAL A 4 -1.08 -13.82 -3.80
CA VAL A 4 -1.90 -12.96 -4.65
C VAL A 4 -1.07 -12.59 -5.87
N ILE A 5 -1.55 -13.02 -7.03
CA ILE A 5 -0.93 -12.75 -8.32
C ILE A 5 -1.90 -11.92 -9.15
N PHE A 6 -1.42 -10.80 -9.67
CA PHE A 6 -2.16 -9.92 -10.56
C PHE A 6 -1.64 -10.00 -11.99
N THR A 7 -2.53 -9.80 -12.94
CA THR A 7 -2.15 -9.28 -14.25
C THR A 7 -1.69 -7.82 -14.13
N VAL A 8 -0.97 -7.31 -15.13
CA VAL A 8 -0.53 -5.89 -15.14
C VAL A 8 -1.72 -4.93 -15.03
N ASP A 9 -2.86 -5.24 -15.64
CA ASP A 9 -4.04 -4.36 -15.59
C ASP A 9 -4.72 -4.41 -14.21
N GLU A 10 -4.78 -5.57 -13.55
CA GLU A 10 -5.25 -5.68 -12.17
C GLU A 10 -4.32 -4.95 -11.20
N LEU A 11 -3.00 -5.06 -11.39
CA LEU A 11 -2.00 -4.35 -10.59
C LEU A 11 -2.18 -2.82 -10.70
N ARG A 12 -2.42 -2.32 -11.93
CA ARG A 12 -2.71 -0.90 -12.17
C ARG A 12 -4.01 -0.45 -11.50
N ALA A 13 -5.07 -1.26 -11.59
CA ALA A 13 -6.33 -0.96 -10.93
C ALA A 13 -6.15 -0.90 -9.41
N LYS A 14 -5.40 -1.85 -8.84
CA LYS A 14 -5.07 -1.89 -7.41
C LYS A 14 -4.20 -0.71 -6.97
N CYS A 15 -3.24 -0.29 -7.80
CA CYS A 15 -2.45 0.91 -7.54
C CYS A 15 -3.36 2.14 -7.44
N ALA A 16 -4.30 2.30 -8.37
CA ALA A 16 -5.24 3.41 -8.34
C ALA A 16 -6.19 3.38 -7.13
N GLU A 17 -6.58 2.19 -6.66
CA GLU A 17 -7.35 2.03 -5.41
C GLU A 17 -6.53 2.46 -4.19
N TRP A 18 -5.32 1.92 -4.04
CA TRP A 18 -4.45 2.20 -2.90
C TRP A 18 -3.93 3.64 -2.88
N GLN A 19 -3.67 4.26 -4.04
CA GLN A 19 -3.39 5.69 -4.12
C GLN A 19 -4.55 6.52 -3.55
N LYS A 20 -5.81 6.07 -3.66
CA LYS A 20 -6.93 6.78 -3.03
C LYS A 20 -6.93 6.64 -1.53
N VAL A 21 -6.73 5.42 -1.04
CA VAL A 21 -6.69 5.09 0.39
C VAL A 21 -5.55 5.83 1.09
N LEU A 22 -4.36 5.82 0.48
CA LEU A 22 -3.14 6.43 1.01
C LEU A 22 -3.01 7.93 0.69
N ARG A 23 -4.00 8.55 0.03
CA ARG A 23 -3.97 9.98 -0.33
C ARG A 23 -2.77 10.39 -1.20
N LEU A 24 -2.49 9.61 -2.24
CA LEU A 24 -1.41 9.79 -3.22
C LEU A 24 -1.94 10.15 -4.62
N GLN A 25 -3.11 10.80 -4.72
CA GLN A 25 -3.71 11.13 -6.02
C GLN A 25 -2.97 12.24 -6.78
N ASP A 26 -2.12 13.00 -6.09
CA ASP A 26 -1.22 14.01 -6.66
C ASP A 26 0.10 13.43 -7.16
N TRP A 27 0.32 12.12 -6.98
CA TRP A 27 1.47 11.39 -7.49
C TRP A 27 1.15 10.68 -8.81
N ILE A 28 2.08 10.76 -9.75
CA ILE A 28 2.06 9.93 -10.97
C ILE A 28 2.84 8.66 -10.65
N VAL A 29 2.13 7.55 -10.47
CA VAL A 29 2.74 6.25 -10.13
C VAL A 29 2.59 5.29 -11.31
N GLY A 30 3.71 4.81 -11.84
CA GLY A 30 3.76 3.68 -12.78
C GLY A 30 3.96 2.38 -12.02
N VAL A 31 3.29 1.31 -12.45
CA VAL A 31 3.49 -0.05 -11.93
C VAL A 31 3.75 -1.01 -13.09
N GLU A 32 4.70 -1.92 -12.89
CA GLU A 32 5.02 -3.00 -13.81
C GLU A 32 5.35 -4.30 -13.07
N ILE A 33 5.18 -5.43 -13.77
CA ILE A 33 5.66 -6.74 -13.34
C ILE A 33 6.90 -7.02 -14.16
N CYS A 34 8.03 -7.30 -13.50
CA CYS A 34 9.32 -7.50 -14.17
C CYS A 34 10.05 -8.74 -13.66
N ARG A 35 11.02 -9.19 -14.44
CA ARG A 35 11.91 -10.30 -14.08
C ARG A 35 12.92 -9.84 -13.01
N GLU A 36 13.45 -10.77 -12.22
CA GLU A 36 14.44 -10.43 -11.17
C GLU A 36 15.66 -9.69 -11.75
N ARG A 37 16.12 -10.11 -12.93
CA ARG A 37 17.26 -9.50 -13.65
C ARG A 37 17.05 -8.03 -14.05
N GLU A 38 15.81 -7.53 -13.99
CA GLU A 38 15.43 -6.16 -14.33
C GLU A 38 15.34 -5.26 -13.09
N MET A 39 15.41 -5.84 -11.89
CA MET A 39 15.44 -5.12 -10.61
C MET A 39 16.84 -4.57 -10.31
N HIS A 40 16.90 -3.51 -9.50
CA HIS A 40 18.15 -2.90 -9.08
C HIS A 40 18.92 -3.74 -8.06
N GLU A 41 18.19 -4.49 -7.23
CA GLU A 41 18.78 -5.38 -6.22
C GLU A 41 18.19 -6.79 -6.30
N GLN A 42 19.02 -7.77 -5.93
CA GLN A 42 18.62 -9.18 -5.89
C GLN A 42 17.80 -9.50 -4.65
N ASN A 43 16.99 -10.57 -4.72
CA ASN A 43 16.16 -11.04 -3.60
C ASN A 43 15.09 -10.03 -3.13
N ARG A 44 14.58 -9.18 -4.03
CA ARG A 44 13.47 -8.27 -3.76
C ARG A 44 12.17 -8.81 -4.36
N ASN A 45 11.07 -8.69 -3.61
CA ASN A 45 9.73 -8.97 -4.13
C ASN A 45 9.15 -7.77 -4.87
N ALA A 46 9.64 -6.57 -4.55
CA ALA A 46 9.31 -5.32 -5.20
C ALA A 46 10.39 -4.26 -4.94
N GLU A 47 10.36 -3.19 -5.74
CA GLU A 47 11.16 -1.99 -5.53
C GLU A 47 10.43 -0.76 -6.09
N ILE A 48 10.85 0.41 -5.59
CA ILE A 48 10.33 1.71 -6.00
C ILE A 48 11.46 2.69 -6.31
N ASP A 49 11.34 3.37 -7.44
CA ASP A 49 12.14 4.54 -7.81
C ASP A 49 11.26 5.78 -7.77
N ALA A 50 11.59 6.75 -6.92
CA ALA A 50 10.83 8.00 -6.81
C ALA A 50 11.64 9.24 -7.16
N VAL A 51 11.02 10.17 -7.88
CA VAL A 51 11.53 11.51 -8.16
C VAL A 51 10.71 12.50 -7.34
N LEU A 52 11.07 12.66 -6.05
CA LEU A 52 10.28 13.44 -5.08
C LEU A 52 9.89 14.85 -5.58
N PRO A 53 10.81 15.65 -6.18
CA PRO A 53 10.47 17.00 -6.65
C PRO A 53 9.40 17.02 -7.75
N LYS A 54 9.21 15.89 -8.46
CA LYS A 54 8.21 15.76 -9.54
C LYS A 54 6.93 15.04 -9.10
N ARG A 55 6.89 14.47 -7.88
CA ARG A 55 5.82 13.58 -7.42
C ARG A 55 5.55 12.43 -8.39
N MET A 56 6.63 11.82 -8.85
CA MET A 56 6.59 10.67 -9.77
C MET A 56 7.26 9.48 -9.11
N ALA A 57 6.69 8.29 -9.29
CA ALA A 57 7.30 7.05 -8.87
C ALA A 57 7.08 5.93 -9.90
N SER A 58 8.02 5.00 -9.97
CA SER A 58 7.89 3.75 -10.71
C SER A 58 8.06 2.60 -9.72
N ILE A 59 7.10 1.68 -9.69
CA ILE A 59 7.11 0.50 -8.84
C ILE A 59 7.25 -0.72 -9.73
N ARG A 60 8.19 -1.60 -9.38
CA ARG A 60 8.39 -2.89 -10.04
C ARG A 60 8.04 -4.00 -9.06
N ILE A 61 7.20 -4.93 -9.48
CA ILE A 61 6.82 -6.13 -8.72
C ILE A 61 7.45 -7.35 -9.39
N LEU A 62 7.98 -8.26 -8.59
CA LEU A 62 8.61 -9.48 -9.09
C LEU A 62 7.59 -10.37 -9.80
N ASP A 63 7.96 -10.83 -10.99
CA ASP A 63 7.19 -11.82 -11.74
C ASP A 63 7.14 -13.17 -10.98
N PRO A 64 5.96 -13.80 -10.82
CA PRO A 64 5.80 -15.10 -10.17
C PRO A 64 6.71 -16.21 -10.68
N VAL A 65 7.13 -16.15 -11.95
CA VAL A 65 8.04 -17.13 -12.53
C VAL A 65 9.45 -17.05 -11.91
N ASP A 66 9.81 -15.93 -11.27
CA ASP A 66 11.07 -15.75 -10.53
C ASP A 66 10.91 -15.89 -9.01
N TYR A 67 9.76 -16.36 -8.51
CA TYR A 67 9.59 -16.55 -7.07
C TYR A 67 10.56 -17.62 -6.53
N PRO A 68 11.29 -17.32 -5.44
CA PRO A 68 12.20 -18.28 -4.83
C PRO A 68 11.37 -19.44 -4.26
N PRO A 69 11.77 -20.70 -4.53
CA PRO A 69 11.00 -21.88 -4.11
C PRO A 69 10.95 -22.05 -2.59
N ASP A 70 11.93 -21.49 -1.87
CA ASP A 70 12.09 -21.62 -0.43
C ASP A 70 11.71 -20.33 0.33
N SER A 71 10.76 -19.55 -0.20
CA SER A 71 10.27 -18.35 0.49
C SER A 71 9.63 -18.70 1.84
N ALA A 72 9.98 -17.93 2.88
CA ALA A 72 9.44 -18.12 4.23
C ALA A 72 7.93 -17.88 4.30
N GLU A 73 7.39 -17.09 3.37
CA GLU A 73 5.96 -16.84 3.22
C GLU A 73 5.55 -16.74 1.74
N PRO A 74 4.27 -17.04 1.41
CA PRO A 74 3.75 -16.80 0.07
C PRO A 74 3.84 -15.32 -0.30
N GLN A 75 4.25 -15.03 -1.53
CA GLN A 75 4.32 -13.65 -2.02
C GLN A 75 2.93 -13.10 -2.32
N ASP A 76 2.72 -11.84 -1.97
CA ASP A 76 1.44 -11.17 -2.10
C ASP A 76 1.67 -9.85 -2.83
N MET A 77 1.36 -9.80 -4.14
CA MET A 77 1.59 -8.61 -4.97
C MET A 77 0.86 -7.38 -4.43
N GLU A 78 -0.29 -7.57 -3.78
CA GLU A 78 -1.03 -6.45 -3.18
C GLU A 78 -0.29 -5.89 -1.96
N LEU A 79 0.24 -6.76 -1.10
CA LEU A 79 1.08 -6.35 0.02
C LEU A 79 2.31 -5.58 -0.46
N SER A 80 3.04 -6.14 -1.43
CA SER A 80 4.23 -5.50 -1.99
C SER A 80 3.90 -4.13 -2.58
N LEU A 81 2.82 -4.02 -3.36
CA LEU A 81 2.37 -2.73 -3.89
C LEU A 81 2.07 -1.71 -2.79
N VAL A 82 1.39 -2.11 -1.71
CA VAL A 82 1.09 -1.20 -0.59
C VAL A 82 2.35 -0.78 0.15
N HIS A 83 3.30 -1.69 0.33
CA HIS A 83 4.63 -1.42 0.91
C HIS A 83 5.35 -0.34 0.11
N GLU A 84 5.46 -0.54 -1.21
CA GLU A 84 6.11 0.41 -2.09
C GLU A 84 5.41 1.78 -2.12
N LEU A 85 4.07 1.82 -2.12
CA LEU A 85 3.34 3.08 -2.05
C LEU A 85 3.55 3.82 -0.71
N LEU A 86 3.74 3.10 0.40
CA LEU A 86 3.99 3.72 1.70
C LEU A 86 5.37 4.38 1.79
N HIS A 87 6.38 3.87 1.08
CA HIS A 87 7.68 4.55 0.97
C HIS A 87 7.53 5.99 0.50
N ILE A 88 6.57 6.29 -0.38
CA ILE A 88 6.34 7.66 -0.88
C ILE A 88 6.08 8.67 0.25
N HIS A 89 5.34 8.28 1.29
CA HIS A 89 5.07 9.14 2.45
C HIS A 89 6.28 9.32 3.36
N LEU A 90 7.18 8.35 3.36
CA LEU A 90 8.26 8.26 4.34
C LEU A 90 9.61 8.69 3.77
N PHE A 91 9.79 8.71 2.45
CA PHE A 91 11.02 9.19 1.81
C PHE A 91 11.50 10.55 2.33
N PRO A 92 10.64 11.58 2.53
CA PRO A 92 11.11 12.87 3.05
C PRO A 92 11.64 12.80 4.49
N LEU A 93 11.19 11.82 5.29
CA LEU A 93 11.59 11.64 6.69
C LEU A 93 12.97 10.98 6.82
N PHE A 94 13.38 10.24 5.79
CA PHE A 94 14.59 9.45 5.79
C PHE A 94 15.55 9.86 4.67
N ALA A 95 15.46 11.07 4.11
CA ALA A 95 16.27 11.50 2.97
C ALA A 95 17.79 11.60 3.27
N ASP A 96 18.17 11.79 4.54
CA ASP A 96 19.57 11.91 4.98
C ASP A 96 20.16 10.55 5.43
N ARG A 97 20.14 9.55 4.52
CA ARG A 97 20.48 8.14 4.80
C ARG A 97 21.98 7.91 5.02
N GLU A 98 22.46 8.04 6.25
CA GLU A 98 23.80 7.54 6.64
C GLU A 98 23.78 6.43 7.72
N GLU A 99 22.67 6.22 8.44
CA GLU A 99 22.58 5.19 9.50
C GLU A 99 21.74 3.97 9.07
N GLU A 100 22.40 2.82 8.87
CA GLU A 100 21.79 1.52 8.53
C GLU A 100 20.62 1.13 9.47
N MET A 101 20.72 1.47 10.76
CA MET A 101 19.67 1.21 11.75
C MET A 101 18.35 1.94 11.45
N ARG A 102 18.42 3.15 10.87
CA ARG A 102 17.22 3.91 10.50
C ARG A 102 16.51 3.31 9.30
N LEU A 103 17.28 2.74 8.37
CA LEU A 103 16.73 2.01 7.21
C LEU A 103 15.96 0.78 7.66
N VAL A 104 16.53 -0.01 8.59
CA VAL A 104 15.83 -1.18 9.14
C VAL A 104 14.53 -0.78 9.85
N ALA A 105 14.55 0.29 10.64
CA ALA A 105 13.36 0.75 11.35
C ALA A 105 12.27 1.26 10.39
N GLU A 106 12.66 1.96 9.32
CA GLU A 106 11.75 2.40 8.25
C GLU A 106 11.07 1.19 7.59
N GLU A 107 11.83 0.24 7.07
CA GLU A 107 11.31 -0.95 6.39
C GLU A 107 10.38 -1.76 7.31
N GLN A 108 10.76 -1.97 8.58
CA GLN A 108 9.93 -2.68 9.54
C GLN A 108 8.61 -1.96 9.84
N ALA A 109 8.64 -0.63 9.93
CA ALA A 109 7.43 0.16 10.15
C ALA A 109 6.50 0.08 8.93
N ILE A 110 7.04 0.22 7.72
CA ILE A 110 6.29 0.11 6.46
C ILE A 110 5.66 -1.27 6.34
N GLU A 111 6.43 -2.32 6.57
CA GLU A 111 5.95 -3.71 6.51
C GLU A 111 4.78 -3.93 7.48
N ALA A 112 4.93 -3.48 8.73
CA ALA A 112 3.88 -3.62 9.74
C ALA A 112 2.60 -2.86 9.38
N ILE A 113 2.72 -1.62 8.87
CA ILE A 113 1.58 -0.81 8.44
C ILE A 113 0.91 -1.46 7.21
N SER A 114 1.69 -1.90 6.22
CA SER A 114 1.19 -2.55 5.01
C SER A 114 0.35 -3.77 5.34
N ARG A 115 0.87 -4.66 6.20
CA ARG A 115 0.12 -5.85 6.66
C ARG A 115 -1.16 -5.47 7.39
N GLY A 116 -1.12 -4.46 8.25
CA GLY A 116 -2.28 -3.96 8.96
C GLY A 116 -3.38 -3.45 8.02
N LEU A 117 -3.00 -2.64 7.02
CA LEU A 117 -3.91 -2.09 6.01
C LEU A 117 -4.52 -3.18 5.14
N ILE A 118 -3.70 -4.12 4.65
CA ILE A 118 -4.18 -5.26 3.85
C ILE A 118 -5.15 -6.12 4.66
N ALA A 119 -4.82 -6.42 5.91
CA ALA A 119 -5.69 -7.20 6.79
C ALA A 119 -7.04 -6.48 7.02
N LEU A 120 -7.03 -5.16 7.19
CA LEU A 120 -8.25 -4.36 7.35
C LEU A 120 -9.08 -4.33 6.05
N ALA A 121 -8.44 -4.11 4.90
CA ALA A 121 -9.10 -4.06 3.60
C ALA A 121 -9.79 -5.40 3.26
N ARG A 122 -9.10 -6.52 3.50
CA ARG A 122 -9.63 -7.87 3.25
C ARG A 122 -10.75 -8.28 4.19
N ARG A 123 -10.84 -7.65 5.36
CA ARG A 123 -11.96 -7.80 6.31
C ARG A 123 -13.17 -6.94 5.92
N GLY A 124 -13.12 -6.20 4.81
CA GLY A 124 -14.23 -5.36 4.33
C GLY A 124 -14.32 -4.01 5.03
N GLY A 125 -13.16 -3.40 5.34
CA GLY A 125 -13.01 -2.11 6.03
C GLY A 125 -14.25 -1.21 6.02
N GLU A 126 -14.81 -0.96 7.20
CA GLU A 126 -15.97 -0.10 7.45
C GLU A 126 -17.36 -0.55 6.97
N GLN A 127 -17.59 -1.80 6.54
CA GLN A 127 -18.97 -2.31 6.50
C GLN A 127 -19.63 -2.32 7.90
N GLU A 128 -18.86 -2.29 9.00
CA GLU A 128 -19.37 -2.14 10.39
C GLU A 128 -19.46 -0.68 10.91
N ASN A 129 -18.73 0.28 10.34
CA ASN A 129 -18.73 1.66 10.86
C ASN A 129 -19.96 2.47 10.41
N ALA A 130 -20.58 2.10 9.29
CA ALA A 130 -21.83 2.71 8.83
C ALA A 130 -23.04 2.34 9.70
N GLU A 131 -23.03 1.17 10.35
CA GLU A 131 -24.15 0.71 11.20
C GLU A 131 -24.15 1.30 12.63
N ARG A 132 -23.07 1.99 13.06
CA ARG A 132 -22.96 2.55 14.42
C ARG A 132 -23.12 4.07 14.53
N THR A 133 -23.39 4.77 13.44
CA THR A 133 -23.55 6.23 13.46
C THR A 133 -24.96 6.69 13.12
N ASP A 134 -25.97 6.07 13.73
CA ASP A 134 -27.34 6.63 13.78
C ASP A 134 -27.87 6.67 15.23
N LEU A 135 -27.16 7.41 16.08
CA LEU A 135 -27.59 7.75 17.45
C LEU A 135 -27.83 9.25 17.64
N ARG A 136 -27.97 10.02 16.54
CA ARG A 136 -28.60 11.34 16.64
C ARG A 136 -30.10 11.15 16.61
N GLY A 137 -30.63 10.81 17.79
CA GLY A 137 -32.05 10.78 18.08
C GLY A 137 -32.70 12.06 17.58
N ASP A 138 -33.70 11.85 16.74
CA ASP A 138 -34.72 12.79 16.31
C ASP A 138 -35.37 13.43 17.55
N GLY A 139 -34.82 14.57 17.96
CA GLY A 139 -35.43 15.48 18.92
C GLY A 139 -36.33 16.45 18.18
N GLY A 140 -37.41 15.94 17.58
CA GLY A 140 -38.47 16.73 16.99
C GLY A 140 -39.04 17.70 18.02
N ALA A 141 -38.76 19.00 17.82
CA ALA A 141 -39.48 20.07 18.46
C ALA A 141 -40.84 20.17 17.77
N ASP A 142 -41.85 19.46 18.30
CA ASP A 142 -43.23 19.70 17.90
C ASP A 142 -43.81 20.83 18.75
N SER A 143 -44.26 21.84 18.03
CA SER A 143 -44.92 23.04 18.50
C SER A 143 -46.41 22.81 18.39
N THR A 144 -47.10 22.69 19.51
CA THR A 144 -48.56 22.87 19.53
C THR A 144 -48.94 23.95 20.52
N ALA A 145 -49.39 25.05 19.94
CA ALA A 145 -50.17 26.10 20.56
C ALA A 145 -51.45 25.54 21.19
N VAL A 146 -51.74 25.96 22.44
CA VAL A 146 -52.99 26.63 22.88
C VAL A 146 -52.64 27.51 24.08
#